data_AF-A0A9E2NJZ7-F1
#
_entry.id   AF-A0A9E2NJZ7-F1
#
_cell.length_a   1.000
_cell.length_b   1.000
_cell.length_c   1.000
_cell.angle_alpha   90.00
_cell.angle_beta   90.00
_cell.angle_gamma   90.00
#
_symmetry.space_group_name_H-M   'P 1'
#
loop_
_entity.id
_entity.type
_entity.pdbx_description
1 polymer ?
#
loop_
_entity_poly.entity_id
_entity_poly.type
_entity_poly.pdbx_seq_one_letter_code
_entity_poly.pdbx_strand_id
1 'polypeptide(L)'
;MNAPNTLHHLLNAGTDSPRLREIPYNYTSFSDREIVERLLGAPAWALLGRLRQERQTGRSARMLYEVLGDIWVVQRNPYLQDDPLDSPKRRHQLVEALHHRLHEVARRRTPEVDAERDQLVGELLAQARQAVERFAAQFEALADLRRQATRLLRRHTAHDNIKFDGLSRVSHVTDATDWRVEYPFVVLTPDSEAEMAALVQACIQLGLTIVPRGGGTGYT
;
A
#
# COMPACT_ATOMS: atom_id res chain seq x y z
N MET A 1 -42.59 -1.72 22.27
CA MET A 1 -43.01 -2.60 21.16
C MET A 1 -42.28 -2.16 19.90
N ASN A 2 -41.17 -2.81 19.58
CA ASN A 2 -40.48 -2.69 18.29
C ASN A 2 -40.27 -4.13 17.81
N ALA A 3 -40.88 -4.47 16.67
CA ALA A 3 -40.81 -5.80 16.08
C ALA A 3 -39.35 -6.20 15.78
N PRO A 4 -38.99 -7.48 15.91
CA PRO A 4 -37.67 -7.93 15.50
C PRO A 4 -37.62 -7.97 13.97
N ASN A 5 -36.77 -7.13 13.37
CA ASN A 5 -36.39 -7.30 11.97
C ASN A 5 -35.80 -8.70 11.83
N THR A 6 -36.40 -9.54 10.99
CA THR A 6 -35.99 -10.93 10.82
C THR A 6 -34.57 -11.00 10.26
N LEU A 7 -33.76 -11.88 10.84
CA LEU A 7 -32.35 -12.14 10.50
C LEU A 7 -32.08 -12.37 9.00
N HIS A 8 -33.12 -12.66 8.22
CA HIS A 8 -33.07 -12.81 6.76
C HIS A 8 -32.78 -11.50 6.01
N HIS A 9 -33.07 -10.32 6.57
CA HIS A 9 -32.77 -9.06 5.89
C HIS A 9 -31.27 -8.66 5.95
N LEU A 10 -30.51 -9.19 6.92
CA LEU A 10 -29.06 -9.01 7.02
C LEU A 10 -28.27 -10.04 6.19
N LEU A 11 -28.89 -11.16 5.82
CA LEU A 11 -28.28 -12.21 4.99
C LEU A 11 -28.44 -11.96 3.48
N ASN A 12 -29.25 -10.98 3.08
CA ASN A 12 -29.44 -10.56 1.68
C ASN A 12 -28.61 -9.31 1.31
N ALA A 13 -27.45 -9.13 1.94
CA ALA A 13 -26.44 -8.18 1.45
C ALA A 13 -25.76 -8.75 0.19
N GLY A 14 -26.41 -8.56 -0.95
CA GLY A 14 -25.82 -8.70 -2.28
C GLY A 14 -25.67 -10.14 -2.77
N THR A 15 -26.57 -10.56 -3.65
CA THR A 15 -26.25 -11.48 -4.74
C THR A 15 -25.28 -10.78 -5.71
N ASP A 16 -24.06 -10.50 -5.28
CA ASP A 16 -22.94 -10.27 -6.19
C ASP A 16 -22.30 -11.65 -6.39
N SER A 17 -22.16 -12.07 -7.65
CA SER A 17 -21.31 -13.23 -7.99
C SER A 17 -19.98 -13.08 -7.25
N PRO A 18 -19.41 -14.14 -6.63
CA PRO A 18 -18.22 -13.98 -5.81
C PRO A 18 -17.16 -13.26 -6.64
N ARG A 19 -16.79 -12.04 -6.22
CA ARG A 19 -15.72 -11.27 -6.86
C ARG A 19 -14.48 -12.13 -6.76
N LEU A 20 -14.14 -12.79 -7.86
CA LEU A 20 -12.98 -13.64 -7.98
C LEU A 20 -11.75 -12.73 -7.84
N ARG A 21 -11.23 -12.67 -6.61
CA ARG A 21 -10.03 -11.90 -6.27
C ARG A 21 -8.81 -12.66 -6.79
N GLU A 22 -8.02 -12.01 -7.64
CA GLU A 22 -6.81 -12.55 -8.25
C GLU A 22 -5.57 -12.16 -7.43
N ILE A 23 -5.61 -11.04 -6.70
CA ILE A 23 -4.56 -10.67 -5.74
C ILE A 23 -4.66 -11.58 -4.51
N PRO A 24 -3.57 -12.27 -4.12
CA PRO A 24 -3.61 -13.33 -3.11
C PRO A 24 -3.90 -12.84 -1.68
N TYR A 25 -3.74 -11.55 -1.40
CA TYR A 25 -3.90 -10.99 -0.06
C TYR A 25 -5.15 -10.11 0.03
N ASN A 26 -6.02 -10.42 0.99
CA ASN A 26 -7.12 -9.56 1.39
C ASN A 26 -6.72 -8.68 2.58
N TYR A 27 -5.70 -7.83 2.38
CA TYR A 27 -5.20 -6.95 3.44
C TYR A 27 -6.00 -5.64 3.56
N THR A 28 -6.64 -5.21 2.49
CA THR A 28 -7.44 -3.97 2.44
C THR A 28 -8.77 -4.22 1.74
N SER A 29 -9.76 -3.36 2.00
CA SER A 29 -11.06 -3.34 1.31
C SER A 29 -10.98 -2.96 -0.18
N PHE A 30 -9.83 -2.46 -0.66
CA PHE A 30 -9.61 -2.20 -2.07
C PHE A 30 -9.73 -3.48 -2.92
N SER A 31 -10.45 -3.35 -4.02
CA SER A 31 -10.57 -4.35 -5.08
C SER A 31 -9.29 -4.45 -5.90
N ASP A 32 -9.13 -5.56 -6.65
CA ASP A 32 -7.99 -5.74 -7.55
C ASP A 32 -7.88 -4.60 -8.57
N ARG A 33 -9.02 -4.12 -9.08
CA ARG A 33 -9.09 -2.95 -9.96
C ARG A 33 -8.45 -1.73 -9.32
N GLU A 34 -8.89 -1.39 -8.10
CA GLU A 34 -8.42 -0.20 -7.40
C GLU A 34 -6.93 -0.27 -7.05
N ILE A 35 -6.43 -1.47 -6.75
CA ILE A 35 -5.01 -1.72 -6.49
C ILE A 35 -4.21 -1.56 -7.79
N VAL A 36 -4.65 -2.19 -8.88
CA VAL A 36 -4.00 -2.07 -10.20
C VAL A 36 -3.98 -0.62 -10.66
N GLU A 37 -5.11 0.10 -10.58
CA GLU A 37 -5.21 1.49 -11.01
C GLU A 37 -4.27 2.40 -10.21
N ARG A 38 -4.08 2.15 -8.90
CA ARG A 38 -3.15 2.91 -8.07
C ARG A 38 -1.69 2.59 -8.35
N LEU A 39 -1.35 1.33 -8.62
CA LEU A 39 0.04 0.91 -8.83
C LEU A 39 0.52 1.15 -10.26
N LEU A 40 -0.33 0.84 -11.24
CA LEU A 40 0.00 0.79 -12.67
C LEU A 40 -0.74 1.83 -13.51
N GLY A 41 -1.86 2.38 -13.02
CA GLY A 41 -2.70 3.34 -13.74
C GLY A 41 -3.91 2.69 -14.43
N ALA A 42 -4.90 3.51 -14.78
CA ALA A 42 -6.12 3.08 -15.47
C ALA A 42 -5.87 2.37 -16.82
N PRO A 43 -4.90 2.78 -17.66
CA PRO A 43 -4.59 2.06 -18.89
C PRO A 43 -4.18 0.60 -18.66
N ALA A 44 -3.42 0.33 -17.59
CA ALA A 44 -2.98 -1.02 -17.22
C ALA A 44 -4.16 -1.95 -16.91
N TRP A 45 -5.17 -1.43 -16.20
CA TRP A 45 -6.38 -2.18 -15.90
C TRP A 45 -7.17 -2.52 -17.16
N ALA A 46 -7.26 -1.59 -18.12
CA ALA A 46 -7.90 -1.84 -19.40
C ALA A 46 -7.16 -2.93 -20.20
N LEU A 47 -5.82 -2.92 -20.20
CA LEU A 47 -4.99 -3.96 -20.81
C LEU A 47 -5.23 -5.33 -20.18
N LEU A 48 -5.25 -5.42 -18.85
CA LEU A 48 -5.58 -6.64 -18.11
C LEU A 48 -6.99 -7.16 -18.45
N GLY A 49 -7.96 -6.25 -18.58
CA GLY A 49 -9.33 -6.57 -19.00
C GLY A 49 -9.39 -7.21 -20.38
N ARG A 50 -8.63 -6.67 -21.35
CA ARG A 50 -8.49 -7.26 -22.70
C ARG A 50 -7.87 -8.66 -22.63
N LEU A 51 -6.72 -8.79 -21.97
CA LEU A 51 -5.99 -10.05 -21.85
C LEU A 51 -6.78 -11.15 -21.11
N ARG A 52 -7.66 -10.78 -20.17
CA ARG A 52 -8.53 -11.73 -19.44
C ARG A 52 -9.60 -12.38 -20.31
N GLN A 53 -10.07 -11.70 -21.37
CA GLN A 53 -11.07 -12.27 -22.28
C GLN A 53 -10.48 -13.42 -23.12
N GLU A 54 -9.17 -13.37 -23.35
CA GLU A 54 -8.41 -14.37 -24.07
C GLU A 54 -7.92 -15.47 -23.11
N ARG A 55 -8.75 -16.49 -22.87
CA ARG A 55 -8.63 -17.61 -21.88
C ARG A 55 -7.36 -18.50 -21.93
N GLN A 56 -6.19 -17.99 -22.34
CA GLN A 56 -4.98 -18.80 -22.54
C GLN A 56 -3.96 -18.78 -21.39
N THR A 57 -3.88 -17.77 -20.50
CA THR A 57 -2.75 -17.69 -19.52
C THR A 57 -3.15 -17.31 -18.09
N GLY A 58 -3.64 -18.28 -17.30
CA GLY A 58 -3.90 -18.07 -15.87
C GLY A 58 -2.63 -17.93 -15.01
N ARG A 59 -1.54 -18.62 -15.36
CA ARG A 59 -0.29 -18.63 -14.56
C ARG A 59 0.44 -17.29 -14.59
N SER A 60 0.65 -16.72 -15.78
CA SER A 60 1.33 -15.42 -15.93
C SER A 60 0.55 -14.27 -15.27
N ALA A 61 -0.78 -14.29 -15.40
CA ALA A 61 -1.66 -13.34 -14.73
C ALA A 61 -1.54 -13.46 -13.20
N ARG A 62 -1.62 -14.68 -12.66
CA ARG A 62 -1.43 -14.93 -11.22
C ARG A 62 -0.10 -14.40 -10.71
N MET A 63 1.00 -14.67 -11.42
CA MET A 63 2.33 -14.18 -11.03
C MET A 63 2.41 -12.65 -11.00
N LEU A 64 1.76 -11.97 -11.96
CA LEU A 64 1.68 -10.51 -11.94
C LEU A 64 0.86 -10.01 -10.74
N TYR A 65 -0.29 -10.61 -10.45
CA TYR A 65 -1.09 -10.23 -9.27
C TYR A 65 -0.38 -10.52 -7.95
N GLU A 66 0.45 -11.56 -7.88
CA GLU A 66 1.34 -11.80 -6.73
C GLU A 66 2.34 -10.64 -6.56
N VAL A 67 2.98 -10.16 -7.64
CA VAL A 67 3.88 -8.97 -7.57
C VAL A 67 3.12 -7.73 -7.09
N LEU A 68 1.95 -7.45 -7.65
CA LEU A 68 1.14 -6.29 -7.26
C LEU A 68 0.65 -6.41 -5.81
N GLY A 69 0.29 -7.63 -5.39
CA GLY A 69 -0.09 -7.94 -4.01
C GLY A 69 1.05 -7.71 -3.02
N ASP A 70 2.26 -8.16 -3.35
CA ASP A 70 3.46 -7.96 -2.52
C ASP A 70 3.79 -6.48 -2.35
N ILE A 71 3.74 -5.69 -3.44
CA ILE A 71 3.92 -4.23 -3.36
C ILE A 71 2.84 -3.61 -2.46
N TRP A 72 1.58 -3.95 -2.71
CA TRP A 72 0.44 -3.37 -2.01
C TRP A 72 0.45 -3.65 -0.52
N VAL A 73 0.71 -4.92 -0.13
CA VAL A 73 0.70 -5.31 1.28
C VAL A 73 1.84 -4.64 2.06
N VAL A 74 3.03 -4.48 1.46
CA VAL A 74 4.16 -3.80 2.11
C VAL A 74 3.90 -2.30 2.22
N GLN A 75 3.34 -1.65 1.19
CA GLN A 75 3.00 -0.23 1.24
C GLN A 75 1.93 0.11 2.29
N ARG A 76 1.01 -0.83 2.55
CA ARG A 76 -0.13 -0.61 3.45
C ARG A 76 0.05 -1.19 4.83
N ASN A 77 1.12 -1.93 5.10
CA ASN A 77 1.37 -2.53 6.40
C ASN A 77 2.66 -1.96 7.02
N PRO A 78 2.57 -1.04 8.00
CA PRO A 78 3.75 -0.49 8.67
C PRO A 78 4.71 -1.56 9.22
N TYR A 79 4.20 -2.69 9.72
CA TYR A 79 5.05 -3.78 10.22
C TYR A 79 5.88 -4.46 9.12
N LEU A 80 5.33 -4.58 7.91
CA LEU A 80 6.08 -5.14 6.77
C LEU A 80 6.99 -4.10 6.11
N GLN A 81 6.71 -2.81 6.32
CA GLN A 81 7.51 -1.72 5.80
C GLN A 81 8.80 -1.53 6.60
N ASP A 82 8.76 -1.75 7.92
CA ASP A 82 9.90 -1.45 8.80
C ASP A 82 11.14 -2.34 8.52
N ASP A 83 10.98 -3.66 8.29
CA ASP A 83 12.12 -4.56 7.99
C ASP A 83 12.96 -4.13 6.75
N PRO A 84 12.36 -3.87 5.57
CA PRO A 84 13.11 -3.34 4.43
C PRO A 84 13.56 -1.87 4.59
N LEU A 85 12.95 -1.08 5.48
CA LEU A 85 13.47 0.26 5.79
C LEU A 85 14.75 0.21 6.62
N ASP A 86 14.81 -0.70 7.59
CA ASP A 86 15.92 -0.80 8.54
C ASP A 86 17.09 -1.63 7.99
N SER A 87 16.82 -2.52 7.02
CA SER A 87 17.83 -3.41 6.44
C SER A 87 17.94 -3.29 4.92
N PRO A 88 19.01 -2.64 4.40
CA PRO A 88 19.27 -2.55 2.96
C PRO A 88 19.34 -3.92 2.27
N LYS A 89 19.82 -4.94 2.98
CA LYS A 89 19.87 -6.32 2.48
C LYS A 89 18.46 -6.90 2.28
N ARG A 90 17.57 -6.71 3.26
CA ARG A 90 16.17 -7.17 3.16
C ARG A 90 15.42 -6.48 2.04
N ARG A 91 15.61 -5.16 1.92
CA ARG A 91 15.08 -4.37 0.81
C ARG A 91 15.54 -4.89 -0.55
N HIS A 92 16.84 -5.16 -0.70
CA HIS A 92 17.38 -5.71 -1.94
C HIS A 92 16.77 -7.07 -2.28
N GLN A 93 16.69 -7.99 -1.30
CA GLN A 93 16.08 -9.30 -1.50
C GLN A 93 14.61 -9.22 -1.91
N LEU A 94 13.83 -8.32 -1.30
CA LEU A 94 12.45 -8.07 -1.67
C LEU A 94 12.33 -7.59 -3.12
N VAL A 95 13.08 -6.56 -3.48
CA VAL A 95 13.05 -5.96 -4.84
C VAL A 95 13.52 -6.98 -5.88
N GLU A 96 14.58 -7.73 -5.60
CA GLU A 96 15.10 -8.79 -6.48
C GLU A 96 14.04 -9.88 -6.72
N ALA A 97 13.33 -10.31 -5.68
CA ALA A 97 12.26 -11.30 -5.81
C ALA A 97 11.11 -10.82 -6.71
N LEU A 98 10.72 -9.53 -6.61
CA LEU A 98 9.72 -8.93 -7.49
C LEU A 98 10.19 -8.90 -8.95
N HIS A 99 11.42 -8.46 -9.20
CA HIS A 99 12.00 -8.48 -10.54
C HIS A 99 12.12 -9.89 -11.13
N HIS A 100 12.53 -10.86 -10.31
CA HIS A 100 12.62 -12.26 -10.72
C HIS A 100 11.25 -12.78 -11.18
N ARG A 101 10.17 -12.50 -10.43
CA ARG A 101 8.82 -12.93 -10.81
C ARG A 101 8.35 -12.26 -12.11
N LEU A 102 8.63 -10.97 -12.31
CA LEU A 102 8.35 -10.28 -13.58
C LEU A 102 9.18 -10.82 -14.75
N HIS A 103 10.43 -11.21 -14.51
CA HIS A 103 11.28 -11.85 -15.51
C HIS A 103 10.71 -13.20 -15.93
N GLU A 104 10.25 -13.99 -14.98
CA GLU A 104 9.58 -15.26 -15.24
C GLU A 104 8.30 -15.09 -16.08
N VAL A 105 7.51 -14.03 -15.86
CA VAL A 105 6.38 -13.71 -16.74
C VAL A 105 6.87 -13.34 -18.15
N ALA A 106 7.94 -12.55 -18.25
CA ALA A 106 8.53 -12.18 -19.54
C ALA A 106 9.05 -13.38 -20.35
N ARG A 107 9.59 -14.41 -19.70
CA ARG A 107 10.04 -15.65 -20.36
C ARG A 107 8.91 -16.48 -20.98
N ARG A 108 7.66 -16.24 -20.58
CA ARG A 108 6.47 -16.95 -21.06
C ARG A 108 5.80 -16.25 -22.26
N ARG A 109 6.40 -15.17 -22.76
CA ARG A 109 5.99 -14.45 -23.96
C ARG A 109 6.23 -15.28 -25.22
N THR A 110 5.30 -15.21 -26.17
CA THR A 110 5.29 -16.03 -27.38
C THR A 110 4.92 -15.18 -28.61
N PRO A 111 5.80 -14.26 -29.04
CA PRO A 111 5.52 -13.35 -30.16
C PRO A 111 5.23 -14.08 -31.47
N GLU A 112 5.82 -15.27 -31.66
CA GLU A 112 5.62 -16.13 -32.84
C GLU A 112 4.19 -16.69 -32.95
N VAL A 113 3.46 -16.78 -31.81
CA VAL A 113 2.12 -17.37 -31.74
C VAL A 113 1.05 -16.30 -31.87
N ASP A 114 1.23 -15.18 -31.17
CA ASP A 114 0.29 -14.06 -31.17
C ASP A 114 1.06 -12.77 -30.86
N ALA A 115 1.45 -12.07 -31.93
CA ALA A 115 2.26 -10.86 -31.83
C ALA A 115 1.50 -9.70 -31.19
N GLU A 116 0.19 -9.57 -31.42
CA GLU A 116 -0.63 -8.50 -30.85
C GLU A 116 -0.74 -8.68 -29.33
N ARG A 117 -1.13 -9.88 -28.89
CA ARG A 117 -1.19 -10.21 -27.46
C ARG A 117 0.15 -10.05 -26.78
N ASP A 118 1.23 -10.51 -27.43
CA ASP A 118 2.58 -10.41 -26.88
C ASP A 118 3.00 -8.95 -26.64
N GLN A 119 2.62 -8.05 -27.55
CA GLN A 119 2.84 -6.62 -27.37
C GLN A 119 2.11 -6.07 -26.15
N LEU A 120 0.82 -6.42 -25.96
CA LEU A 120 0.03 -6.00 -24.80
C LEU A 120 0.64 -6.49 -23.47
N VAL A 121 1.12 -7.75 -23.45
CA VAL A 121 1.84 -8.31 -22.29
C VAL A 121 3.15 -7.56 -22.04
N GLY A 122 3.88 -7.21 -23.11
CA GLY A 122 5.09 -6.41 -23.04
C GLY A 122 4.87 -5.03 -22.41
N GLU A 123 3.82 -4.33 -22.82
CA GLU A 123 3.42 -3.03 -22.27
C GLU A 123 3.07 -3.13 -20.77
N LEU A 124 2.28 -4.13 -20.39
CA LEU A 124 1.91 -4.38 -19.00
C LEU A 124 3.13 -4.70 -18.12
N LEU A 125 4.07 -5.50 -18.62
CA LEU A 125 5.32 -5.79 -17.93
C LEU A 125 6.20 -4.55 -17.76
N ALA A 126 6.23 -3.65 -18.75
CA ALA A 126 6.97 -2.39 -18.63
C ALA A 126 6.38 -1.53 -17.49
N GLN A 127 5.05 -1.41 -17.42
CA GLN A 127 4.37 -0.68 -16.35
C GLN A 127 4.61 -1.32 -14.97
N ALA A 128 4.55 -2.66 -14.89
CA ALA A 128 4.82 -3.39 -13.66
C ALA A 128 6.26 -3.22 -13.17
N ARG A 129 7.25 -3.25 -14.07
CA ARG A 129 8.66 -2.96 -13.72
C ARG A 129 8.81 -1.55 -13.18
N GLN A 130 8.21 -0.55 -13.83
CA GLN A 130 8.25 0.81 -13.31
C GLN A 130 7.60 0.94 -11.92
N ALA A 131 6.55 0.16 -11.64
CA ALA A 131 5.95 0.13 -10.31
C ALA A 131 6.90 -0.48 -9.25
N VAL A 132 7.65 -1.53 -9.59
CA VAL A 132 8.71 -2.08 -8.72
C VAL A 132 9.81 -1.04 -8.48
N GLU A 133 10.26 -0.32 -9.50
CA GLU A 133 11.28 0.74 -9.35
C GLU A 133 10.79 1.88 -8.45
N ARG A 134 9.55 2.35 -8.66
CA ARG A 134 8.93 3.37 -7.79
C ARG A 134 8.83 2.88 -6.35
N PHE A 135 8.40 1.64 -6.15
CA PHE A 135 8.32 1.02 -4.84
C PHE A 135 9.70 0.92 -4.16
N ALA A 136 10.74 0.54 -4.90
CA ALA A 136 12.11 0.50 -4.38
C ALA A 136 12.60 1.89 -3.96
N ALA A 137 12.39 2.90 -4.81
CA ALA A 137 12.80 4.29 -4.54
C ALA A 137 12.09 4.92 -3.33
N GLN A 138 10.85 4.51 -3.05
CA GLN A 138 10.10 5.00 -1.88
C GLN A 138 10.78 4.69 -0.55
N PHE A 139 11.48 3.56 -0.43
CA PHE A 139 12.18 3.23 0.82
C PHE A 139 13.29 4.21 1.14
N GLU A 140 14.08 4.62 0.14
CA GLU A 140 15.16 5.61 0.35
C GLU A 140 14.60 6.98 0.66
N ALA A 141 13.58 7.42 -0.10
CA ALA A 141 12.90 8.68 0.16
C ALA A 141 12.30 8.72 1.57
N LEU A 142 11.71 7.62 2.02
CA LEU A 142 11.14 7.51 3.36
C LEU A 142 12.23 7.50 4.45
N ALA A 143 13.34 6.79 4.24
CA ALA A 143 14.47 6.79 5.16
C ALA A 143 15.11 8.19 5.29
N ASP A 144 15.25 8.91 4.17
CA ASP A 144 15.72 10.30 4.16
C ASP A 144 14.79 11.21 4.95
N LEU A 145 13.48 11.11 4.72
CA LEU A 145 12.50 11.90 5.45
C LEU A 145 12.50 11.57 6.95
N ARG A 146 12.62 10.28 7.34
CA ARG A 146 12.78 9.87 8.75
C ARG A 146 13.99 10.54 9.38
N ARG A 147 15.16 10.49 8.73
CA ARG A 147 16.40 11.13 9.23
C ARG A 147 16.24 12.64 9.41
N GLN A 148 15.64 13.32 8.43
CA GLN A 148 15.40 14.77 8.50
C GLN A 148 14.43 15.12 9.62
N ALA A 149 13.32 14.38 9.73
CA ALA A 149 12.30 14.57 10.75
C ALA A 149 12.87 14.36 12.15
N THR A 150 13.57 13.24 12.40
CA THR A 150 14.24 12.98 13.69
C THR A 150 15.18 14.11 14.07
N ARG A 151 16.02 14.60 13.15
CA ARG A 151 16.99 15.66 13.43
C ARG A 151 16.31 16.98 13.82
N LEU A 152 15.19 17.32 13.20
CA LEU A 152 14.48 18.57 13.44
C LEU A 152 13.64 18.49 14.73
N LEU A 153 12.87 17.41 14.88
CA LEU A 153 11.91 17.23 15.97
C LEU A 153 12.59 16.96 17.33
N ARG A 154 13.74 16.27 17.35
CA ARG A 154 14.50 16.00 18.60
C ARG A 154 15.03 17.25 19.30
N ARG A 155 14.96 18.42 18.65
CA ARG A 155 15.30 19.70 19.29
C ARG A 155 14.21 20.21 20.22
N HIS A 156 13.00 19.66 20.09
CA HIS A 156 11.79 20.18 20.70
C HIS A 156 11.06 19.16 21.55
N THR A 157 11.42 17.87 21.47
CA THR A 157 10.85 16.81 22.31
C THR A 157 11.85 15.67 22.51
N ALA A 158 11.57 14.78 23.47
CA ALA A 158 12.38 13.60 23.71
C ALA A 158 12.38 12.66 22.50
N HIS A 159 13.45 11.87 22.34
CA HIS A 159 13.55 10.92 21.24
C HIS A 159 12.36 9.96 21.17
N ASP A 160 11.94 9.45 22.32
CA ASP A 160 10.89 8.43 22.41
C ASP A 160 9.49 8.97 22.11
N ASN A 161 9.35 10.30 22.03
CA ASN A 161 8.12 10.97 21.62
C ASN A 161 7.98 11.06 20.10
N ILE A 162 8.98 10.61 19.33
CA ILE A 162 8.98 10.62 17.86
C ILE A 162 8.88 9.18 17.36
N LYS A 163 7.66 8.75 17.06
CA LYS A 163 7.34 7.34 16.84
C LYS A 163 7.10 7.05 15.36
N PHE A 164 8.01 6.28 14.76
CA PHE A 164 7.91 5.78 13.39
C PHE A 164 7.49 4.31 13.31
N ASP A 165 7.40 3.63 14.46
CA ASP A 165 7.14 2.20 14.54
C ASP A 165 5.72 1.82 14.09
N GLY A 166 5.59 0.59 13.62
CA GLY A 166 4.31 0.07 13.14
C GLY A 166 3.17 0.13 14.16
N LEU A 167 3.43 -0.12 15.45
CA LEU A 167 2.37 -0.11 16.47
C LEU A 167 1.78 1.30 16.61
N SER A 168 2.62 2.29 16.83
CA SER A 168 2.18 3.68 16.96
C SER A 168 1.41 4.13 15.72
N ARG A 169 1.93 3.85 14.52
CA ARG A 169 1.28 4.26 13.27
C ARG A 169 -0.06 3.57 13.05
N VAL A 170 -0.17 2.27 13.35
CA VAL A 170 -1.41 1.50 13.23
C VAL A 170 -2.45 1.92 14.27
N SER A 171 -2.05 2.29 15.49
CA SER A 171 -2.98 2.76 16.52
C SER A 171 -3.53 4.16 16.24
N HIS A 172 -2.90 4.94 15.35
CA HIS A 172 -3.27 6.32 15.04
C HIS A 172 -3.81 6.52 13.61
N VAL A 173 -3.91 5.46 12.81
CA VAL A 173 -4.43 5.51 11.43
C VAL A 173 -5.95 5.64 11.35
N THR A 174 -6.66 5.21 12.40
CA THR A 174 -8.11 5.06 12.39
C THR A 174 -8.72 5.59 13.67
N ASP A 175 -9.97 6.00 13.62
CA ASP A 175 -10.70 6.54 14.77
C ASP A 175 -11.55 5.43 15.44
N ALA A 176 -12.79 5.71 15.88
CA ALA A 176 -13.68 4.67 16.40
C ALA A 176 -14.14 3.67 15.33
N THR A 177 -14.01 4.04 14.05
CA THR A 177 -14.26 3.14 12.91
C THR A 177 -12.92 2.54 12.45
N ASP A 178 -12.92 1.34 11.86
CA ASP A 178 -11.69 0.71 11.32
C ASP A 178 -11.32 1.22 9.91
N TRP A 179 -11.65 2.47 9.59
CA TRP A 179 -11.42 3.05 8.28
C TRP A 179 -9.98 3.57 8.10
N ARG A 180 -9.11 2.69 7.61
CA ARG A 180 -7.68 2.99 7.37
C ARG A 180 -7.43 3.58 5.99
N VAL A 181 -7.54 4.90 5.85
CA VAL A 181 -7.30 5.58 4.55
C VAL A 181 -5.83 5.83 4.27
N GLU A 182 -5.12 6.52 5.16
CA GLU A 182 -3.69 6.84 5.02
C GLU A 182 -2.98 6.67 6.35
N TYR A 183 -1.84 5.97 6.35
CA TYR A 183 -1.05 5.78 7.56
C TYR A 183 -0.24 7.04 7.88
N PRO A 184 -0.18 7.47 9.16
CA PRO A 184 0.66 8.59 9.53
C PRO A 184 2.13 8.26 9.22
N PHE A 185 2.87 9.26 8.76
CA PHE A 185 4.32 9.15 8.56
C PHE A 185 5.06 9.01 9.91
N VAL A 186 4.66 9.82 10.89
CA VAL A 186 5.20 9.85 12.25
C VAL A 186 4.08 10.17 13.23
N VAL A 187 4.15 9.60 14.44
CA VAL A 187 3.29 9.96 15.57
C VAL A 187 4.13 10.72 16.59
N LEU A 188 3.65 11.89 17.02
CA LEU A 188 4.30 12.71 18.04
C LEU A 188 3.50 12.66 19.34
N THR A 189 4.18 12.38 20.45
CA THR A 189 3.57 12.31 21.80
C THR A 189 4.32 13.25 22.75
N PRO A 190 4.19 14.58 22.60
CA PRO A 190 4.88 15.54 23.47
C PRO A 190 4.41 15.40 24.92
N ASP A 191 5.31 15.68 25.87
CA ASP A 191 5.04 15.56 27.31
C ASP A 191 4.38 16.81 27.89
N SER A 192 4.53 17.95 27.20
CA SER A 192 4.01 19.24 27.65
C SER A 192 3.49 20.13 26.51
N GLU A 193 2.57 21.03 26.86
CA GLU A 193 2.02 22.01 25.92
C GLU A 193 3.09 22.96 25.34
N ALA A 194 4.17 23.21 26.10
CA ALA A 194 5.26 24.09 25.69
C ALA A 194 6.00 23.58 24.44
N GLU A 195 5.98 22.28 24.16
CA GLU A 195 6.63 21.67 23.00
C GLU A 195 5.85 21.89 21.69
N MET A 196 4.52 22.10 21.81
CA MET A 196 3.58 22.03 20.68
C MET A 196 3.92 23.00 19.57
N ALA A 197 4.15 24.29 19.89
CA ALA A 197 4.39 25.32 18.88
C ALA A 197 5.61 25.00 18.02
N ALA A 198 6.70 24.55 18.64
CA ALA A 198 7.94 24.22 17.94
C ALA A 198 7.82 22.93 17.12
N LEU A 199 7.10 21.92 17.61
CA LEU A 199 6.81 20.69 16.87
C LEU A 199 5.93 20.95 15.64
N VAL A 200 4.90 21.79 15.76
CA VAL A 200 4.05 22.21 14.63
C VAL A 200 4.89 22.94 13.58
N GLN A 201 5.71 23.92 14.01
CA GLN A 201 6.61 24.63 13.11
C GLN A 201 7.57 23.67 12.36
N ALA A 202 8.15 22.70 13.08
CA ALA A 202 9.03 21.69 12.50
C ALA A 202 8.29 20.80 11.48
N CYS A 203 7.06 20.38 11.76
CA CYS A 203 6.25 19.60 10.82
C CYS A 203 5.93 20.40 9.54
N ILE A 204 5.60 21.69 9.67
CA ILE A 204 5.38 22.59 8.53
C ILE A 204 6.66 22.72 7.68
N GLN A 205 7.83 22.88 8.31
CA GLN A 205 9.12 22.94 7.61
C GLN A 205 9.43 21.64 6.84
N LEU A 206 8.98 20.49 7.35
CA LEU A 206 9.10 19.19 6.69
C LEU A 206 8.03 18.96 5.60
N GLY A 207 7.10 19.90 5.41
CA GLY A 207 5.98 19.76 4.47
C GLY A 207 4.94 18.73 4.90
N LEU A 208 4.85 18.42 6.19
CA LEU A 208 3.92 17.43 6.73
C LEU A 208 2.57 18.04 7.06
N THR A 209 1.51 17.32 6.73
CA THR A 209 0.15 17.59 7.24
C THR A 209 0.04 17.14 8.69
N ILE A 210 -0.53 17.99 9.54
CA ILE A 210 -0.70 17.73 10.97
C ILE A 210 -2.16 17.38 11.24
N VAL A 211 -2.39 16.26 11.92
CA VAL A 211 -3.71 15.82 12.38
C VAL A 211 -3.66 15.68 13.90
N PRO A 212 -4.26 16.61 14.68
CA PRO A 212 -4.32 16.47 16.11
C PRO A 212 -5.27 15.33 16.49
N ARG A 213 -4.89 14.55 17.51
CA ARG A 213 -5.67 13.41 17.97
C ARG A 213 -5.70 13.37 19.49
N GLY A 214 -6.89 13.24 20.07
CA GLY A 214 -7.09 12.89 21.47
C GLY A 214 -7.15 11.38 21.66
N GLY A 215 -8.25 10.88 22.25
CA GLY A 215 -8.45 9.43 22.48
C GLY A 215 -8.72 8.60 21.21
N GLY A 216 -9.07 9.24 20.09
CA GLY A 216 -9.46 8.52 18.88
C GLY A 216 -10.78 7.77 19.06
N THR A 217 -11.83 8.50 19.44
CA THR A 217 -13.21 7.98 19.57
C THR A 217 -14.23 8.69 18.67
N GLY A 218 -13.79 9.43 17.65
CA GLY A 218 -14.64 10.05 16.64
C GLY A 218 -15.18 9.05 15.62
N TYR A 219 -16.38 9.33 15.10
CA TYR A 219 -17.12 8.47 14.17
C TYR A 219 -17.22 9.04 12.74
N THR A 220 -16.55 10.16 12.48
CA THR A 220 -16.65 10.96 11.24
C THR A 220 -15.36 10.88 10.44
#